data_AF-A0A9X4P238-F1
#
_entry.id   AF-A0A9X4P238-F1
#
_cell.length_a   1.000
_cell.length_b   1.000
_cell.length_c   1.000
_cell.angle_alpha   90.00
_cell.angle_beta   90.00
_cell.angle_gamma   90.00
#
_symmetry.space_group_name_H-M   'P 1'
#
loop_
_entity.id
_entity.type
_entity.pdbx_description
1 polymer ?
#
loop_
_entity_poly.entity_id
_entity_poly.type
_entity_poly.pdbx_seq_one_letter_code
_entity_poly.pdbx_strand_id
1 'polypeptide(L)' 'QNRRDLGDAEQDGWHEARGKRVVVIGGGDTAMDCVRTAIRQGAASVTCLYRRDRENMPGSAREVVNAE' A
#
# COMPACT_ATOMS: atom_id res chain seq x y z
N GLN A 1 5.72 -0.53 12.64
CA GLN A 1 6.48 -1.11 11.51
C GLN A 1 5.70 -2.34 11.05
N ASN A 2 5.34 -2.45 9.77
CA ASN A 2 4.66 -3.66 9.27
C ASN A 2 5.66 -4.83 9.25
N ARG A 3 5.26 -6.00 9.73
CA ARG A 3 6.13 -7.18 9.78
C ARG A 3 6.27 -7.75 8.36
N ARG A 4 7.47 -8.17 7.95
CA ARG A 4 7.74 -8.64 6.58
C ARG A 4 7.14 -10.03 6.31
N ASP A 5 7.14 -10.89 7.33
CA ASP A 5 6.67 -12.28 7.27
C ASP A 5 6.24 -12.75 8.69
N LEU A 6 5.67 -13.95 8.80
CA LEU A 6 5.36 -14.59 10.09
C LEU A 6 6.43 -15.63 10.50
N GLY A 7 7.64 -15.55 9.95
CA GLY A 7 8.72 -16.53 10.16
C GLY A 7 8.75 -17.68 9.14
N ASP A 8 8.11 -17.52 7.98
CA ASP A 8 8.13 -18.49 6.89
C ASP A 8 9.50 -18.50 6.18
N ALA A 9 9.90 -19.66 5.63
CA ALA A 9 11.14 -19.77 4.86
C ALA A 9 11.10 -18.84 3.65
N GLU A 10 12.17 -18.05 3.48
CA GLU A 10 12.26 -17.00 2.46
C GLU A 10 12.04 -17.57 1.05
N GLN A 11 10.95 -17.16 0.40
CA GLN A 11 10.69 -17.50 -1.01
C GLN A 11 10.95 -16.27 -1.89
N ASP A 12 12.05 -16.32 -2.65
CA ASP A 12 12.36 -15.51 -3.85
C ASP A 12 12.02 -14.01 -3.83
N GLY A 13 12.14 -13.31 -2.68
CA GLY A 13 11.95 -11.86 -2.61
C GLY A 13 10.56 -11.36 -3.04
N TRP A 14 9.54 -12.23 -3.04
CA TRP A 14 8.17 -11.86 -3.43
C TRP A 14 7.58 -10.83 -2.46
N HIS A 15 8.07 -10.80 -1.22
CA HIS A 15 7.64 -9.91 -0.15
C HIS A 15 8.12 -8.45 -0.30
N GLU A 16 8.99 -8.15 -1.25
CA GLU A 16 9.45 -6.77 -1.49
C GLU A 16 8.73 -6.12 -2.66
N ALA A 17 8.27 -4.88 -2.48
CA ALA A 17 7.67 -4.08 -3.55
C ALA A 17 8.71 -3.40 -4.47
N ARG A 18 10.02 -3.48 -4.17
CA ARG A 18 11.08 -2.75 -4.88
C ARG A 18 11.03 -2.98 -6.39
N GLY A 19 10.93 -1.89 -7.16
CA GLY A 19 10.89 -1.94 -8.63
C GLY A 19 9.61 -2.54 -9.22
N LYS A 20 8.63 -2.94 -8.40
CA LYS A 20 7.35 -3.52 -8.84
C LYS A 20 6.27 -2.44 -8.99
N ARG A 21 5.27 -2.72 -9.83
CA ARG A 21 4.04 -1.93 -9.92
C ARG A 21 3.02 -2.53 -8.96
N VAL A 22 2.60 -1.76 -7.96
CA VAL A 22 1.71 -2.22 -6.89
C VAL A 22 0.32 -1.62 -7.07
N VAL A 23 -0.72 -2.45 -6.96
CA VAL A 23 -2.12 -1.99 -6.89
C VAL A 23 -2.68 -2.37 -5.53
N VAL A 24 -3.19 -1.38 -4.80
CA VAL A 24 -3.89 -1.57 -3.52
C VAL A 24 -5.38 -1.44 -3.77
N ILE A 25 -6.17 -2.43 -3.36
CA ILE A 25 -7.62 -2.41 -3.53
C ILE A 25 -8.28 -2.10 -2.20
N GLY A 26 -8.89 -0.91 -2.07
CA GLY A 26 -9.49 -0.43 -0.83
C GLY A 26 -9.26 1.07 -0.62
N GLY A 27 -9.97 1.67 0.34
CA GLY A 27 -9.88 3.11 0.64
C GLY A 27 -9.93 3.45 2.13
N GLY A 28 -9.75 2.47 3.01
CA GLY A 28 -9.64 2.73 4.45
C GLY A 28 -8.18 2.90 4.88
N ASP A 29 -7.96 3.19 6.15
CA ASP A 29 -6.64 3.40 6.75
C ASP A 29 -5.65 2.26 6.44
N THR A 30 -6.12 1.00 6.45
CA THR A 30 -5.31 -0.16 6.08
C THR A 30 -4.83 -0.11 4.62
N ALA A 31 -5.66 0.34 3.69
CA ALA A 31 -5.25 0.50 2.30
C ALA A 31 -4.17 1.59 2.19
N MET A 32 -4.32 2.68 2.95
CA MET A 32 -3.35 3.78 2.97
C MET A 32 -2.01 3.35 3.60
N ASP A 33 -2.04 2.51 4.63
CA ASP A 33 -0.86 1.88 5.21
C ASP A 33 -0.12 0.99 4.20
N CYS A 34 -0.86 0.21 3.40
CA CYS A 34 -0.30 -0.59 2.31
C CYS A 34 0.35 0.29 1.24
N VAL A 35 -0.31 1.38 0.83
CA VAL A 35 0.25 2.35 -0.14
C VAL A 35 1.55 2.95 0.38
N ARG A 36 1.56 3.49 1.61
CA ARG A 36 2.76 4.08 2.23
C ARG A 36 3.89 3.05 2.39
N THR A 37 3.54 1.81 2.72
CA THR A 37 4.51 0.72 2.84
C THR A 37 5.14 0.39 1.49
N ALA A 38 4.34 0.27 0.43
CA ALA A 38 4.84 0.00 -0.92
C ALA A 38 5.77 1.12 -1.43
N ILE A 39 5.43 2.38 -1.18
CA ILE A 39 6.31 3.53 -1.49
C ILE A 39 7.63 3.43 -0.73
N ARG A 40 7.59 3.19 0.58
CA ARG A 40 8.80 3.05 1.43
C ARG A 40 9.68 1.87 1.03
N GLN A 41 9.09 0.82 0.47
CA GLN A 41 9.81 -0.35 -0.06
C GLN A 41 10.44 -0.08 -1.45
N GLY A 42 10.19 1.07 -2.07
CA GLY A 42 10.77 1.46 -3.35
C GLY A 42 10.03 0.88 -4.56
N ALA A 43 8.70 0.75 -4.47
CA ALA A 43 7.87 0.40 -5.62
C ALA A 43 8.11 1.35 -6.80
N ALA A 44 8.08 0.80 -8.03
CA ALA A 44 8.18 1.60 -9.25
C ALA A 44 6.96 2.49 -9.46
N SER A 45 5.78 2.00 -9.06
CA SER A 45 4.53 2.77 -9.03
C SER A 45 3.56 2.14 -8.05
N VAL A 46 2.73 2.94 -7.40
CA VAL A 46 1.66 2.47 -6.50
C VAL A 46 0.34 3.11 -6.92
N THR A 47 -0.71 2.29 -7.09
CA THR A 47 -2.04 2.77 -7.45
C THR A 47 -3.05 2.27 -6.42
N CYS A 48 -3.80 3.18 -5.82
CA CYS A 48 -4.90 2.83 -4.92
C CYS A 48 -6.21 2.80 -5.71
N LEU A 49 -6.78 1.61 -5.89
CA LEU A 49 -8.07 1.40 -6.54
C LEU A 49 -9.16 1.28 -5.48
N TYR A 50 -10.08 2.23 -5.46
CA TYR A 50 -11.23 2.21 -4.59
C TYR A 50 -12.52 2.30 -5.42
N ARG A 51 -13.56 1.58 -4.98
CA ARG A 51 -14.82 1.41 -5.71
C ARG A 51 -15.75 2.63 -5.67
N ARG A 52 -15.49 3.60 -4.79
CA ARG A 52 -16.30 4.82 -4.61
C ARG A 52 -15.40 6.03 -4.83
N ASP A 53 -16.04 7.19 -4.95
CA ASP A 53 -15.34 8.46 -5.14
C ASP A 53 -14.38 8.75 -3.99
N ARG A 54 -13.33 9.51 -4.30
CA ARG A 54 -12.30 9.94 -3.35
C ARG A 54 -12.88 10.68 -2.14
N GLU A 55 -14.01 11.39 -2.32
CA GLU A 55 -14.76 12.05 -1.24
C GLU A 55 -15.38 11.08 -0.23
N ASN A 56 -15.66 9.85 -0.64
CA ASN A 56 -16.25 8.79 0.18
C ASN A 56 -15.20 7.78 0.67
N MET A 57 -13.91 8.13 0.56
CA MET A 57 -12.81 7.33 1.09
C MET A 57 -12.83 7.43 2.62
N PRO A 58 -13.04 6.32 3.36
CA PRO A 58 -13.15 6.36 4.82
C PRO A 58 -11.84 6.70 5.52
N GLY A 59 -10.70 6.62 4.82
CA GLY A 59 -9.43 7.15 5.31
C GLY A 59 -9.52 8.65 5.55
N SER A 60 -8.91 9.14 6.63
CA SER A 60 -8.89 10.58 6.91
C SER A 60 -8.40 11.34 5.66
N ALA A 61 -9.09 12.41 5.25
CA ALA A 61 -8.70 13.18 4.05
C ALA A 61 -7.22 13.58 4.05
N ARG A 62 -6.62 13.73 5.25
CA ARG A 62 -5.19 13.93 5.47
C ARG A 62 -4.30 12.77 5.02
N GLU A 63 -4.74 11.53 5.22
CA GLU A 63 -4.01 10.33 4.80
C GLU A 63 -4.06 10.10 3.30
N VAL A 64 -5.14 10.51 2.65
CA VAL A 64 -5.30 10.48 1.18
C VAL A 64 -4.35 11.46 0.48
N VAL A 65 -4.05 12.58 1.13
CA VAL A 65 -3.06 13.56 0.63
C VAL A 65 -1.63 13.10 0.88
N ASN A 66 -1.36 12.42 2.00
CA ASN A 66 0.00 11.98 2.37
C ASN A 66 0.46 10.67 1.70
N ALA A 67 -0.38 10.06 0.87
CA ALA A 67 -0.11 8.79 0.20
C ALA A 67 0.04 8.89 -1.32
N GLU A 68 -0.14 10.09 -1.88
CA GLU A 68 0.42 10.45 -3.20
C GLU A 68 1.92 10.75 -3.06
#